data_AF-A0A1E1WV98-F1
#
_entry.id   AF-A0A1E1WV98-F1
#
_cell.length_a   1.000
_cell.length_b   1.000
_cell.length_c   1.000
_cell.angle_alpha   90.00
_cell.angle_beta   90.00
_cell.angle_gamma   90.00
#
_symmetry.space_group_name_H-M   'P 1'
#
loop_
_entity.id
_entity.type
_entity.pdbx_description
1 polymer ?
#
loop_
_entity_poly.entity_id
_entity_poly.type
_entity_poly.pdbx_seq_one_letter_code
_entity_poly.pdbx_strand_id
1 'polypeptide(L)'
;MFWSGNYIAVRELKFLLKEENVSLTQVLEADDILQECKADNKALVQFLTKPEVLAELITLITEEPPKNVELASQYRHASIACEVLTSDLSILSDRLSLDTVQMNRLCDFINQEPPLNPLLASYFSKTVEMLLERSPKQDWYLYHIVCLRVLDFFKSRRDFLPNLLRHLATSAIADTFKYFIRLDDLFNKIVMEWLEEHQFLESLIQIICGTYVPEPLRPAAGADAHNDSADTEHTEKAERELSEKPDLNHKEDGDAKEEDKPSTAEDVVPRVDDEVVEEAARRMRAV
;
A
#
# COMPACT_ATOMS: atom_id res chain seq x y z
N MET A 1 34.82 27.18 29.65
CA MET A 1 33.87 28.18 29.11
C MET A 1 33.61 27.81 27.67
N PHE A 2 32.35 27.91 27.21
CA PHE A 2 31.82 27.34 25.96
C PHE A 2 31.62 25.82 26.09
N TRP A 3 30.42 25.25 26.17
CA TRP A 3 29.26 25.46 25.31
C TRP A 3 27.94 25.53 26.11
N SER A 4 27.13 26.53 25.76
CA SER A 4 25.70 26.56 26.02
C SER A 4 25.03 25.88 24.83
N GLY A 5 24.35 24.76 25.03
CA GLY A 5 23.63 24.06 23.94
C GLY A 5 22.51 23.23 24.55
N ASN A 6 21.28 23.73 24.40
CA ASN A 6 19.98 23.17 24.79
C ASN A 6 20.01 21.96 25.74
N TYR A 7 19.62 22.21 27.00
CA TYR A 7 18.98 21.19 27.82
C TYR A 7 17.68 20.77 27.13
N ILE A 8 17.75 19.90 26.12
CA ILE A 8 16.62 19.02 25.82
C ILE A 8 16.51 18.18 27.09
N ALA A 9 15.45 18.40 27.85
CA ALA A 9 15.19 17.57 29.02
C ALA A 9 14.96 16.14 28.50
N VAL A 10 16.04 15.35 28.50
CA VAL A 10 16.03 13.93 28.21
C VAL A 10 15.05 13.31 29.21
N ARG A 11 13.94 12.75 28.69
CA ARG A 11 12.91 12.11 29.50
C ARG A 11 12.89 10.64 29.20
N GLU A 12 12.86 9.83 30.25
CA GLU A 12 12.65 8.40 30.13
C GLU A 12 11.24 8.14 29.60
N LEU A 13 11.14 7.25 28.61
CA LEU A 13 9.92 6.97 27.87
C LEU A 13 8.73 6.58 28.76
N LYS A 14 9.02 5.86 29.86
CA LYS A 14 8.02 5.38 30.84
C LYS A 14 7.21 6.48 31.51
N PHE A 15 7.75 7.69 31.61
CA PHE A 15 7.03 8.85 32.14
C PHE A 15 6.29 9.60 31.04
N LEU A 16 6.96 9.76 29.88
CA LEU A 16 6.42 10.44 28.72
C LEU A 16 5.10 9.81 28.23
N LEU A 17 5.05 8.47 28.14
CA LEU A 17 3.89 7.72 27.66
C LEU A 17 2.67 7.77 28.60
N LYS A 18 2.81 8.31 29.82
CA LYS A 18 1.71 8.49 30.77
C LYS A 18 1.03 9.85 30.63
N GLU A 19 1.59 10.76 29.84
CA GLU A 19 1.03 12.09 29.61
C GLU A 19 -0.11 12.02 28.58
N GLU A 20 -1.14 12.86 28.74
CA GLU A 20 -2.35 12.82 27.89
C GLU A 20 -2.11 13.28 26.45
N ASN A 21 -1.07 14.09 26.19
CA ASN A 21 -0.82 14.73 24.89
C ASN A 21 0.63 14.50 24.40
N VAL A 22 1.14 13.28 24.55
CA VAL A 22 2.46 12.93 24.06
C VAL A 22 2.48 12.85 22.52
N SER A 23 3.40 13.59 21.89
CA SER A 23 3.60 13.60 20.44
C SER A 23 4.63 12.56 20.00
N LEU A 24 4.58 12.13 18.73
CA LEU A 24 5.59 11.23 18.17
C LEU A 24 6.99 11.86 18.22
N THR A 25 7.12 13.16 17.93
CA THR A 25 8.40 13.87 18.02
C THR A 25 9.07 13.70 19.39
N GLN A 26 8.31 13.88 20.48
CA GLN A 26 8.84 13.71 21.84
C GLN A 26 9.24 12.25 22.12
N VAL A 27 8.49 11.28 21.57
CA VAL A 27 8.80 9.85 21.70
C VAL A 27 10.08 9.49 20.95
N LEU A 28 10.28 10.00 19.73
CA LEU A 28 11.48 9.77 18.94
C LEU A 28 12.73 10.48 19.52
N GLU A 29 12.53 11.51 20.34
CA GLU A 29 13.61 12.22 21.03
C GLU A 29 14.03 11.58 22.36
N ALA A 30 13.32 10.56 22.84
CA ALA A 30 13.68 9.84 24.05
C ALA A 30 14.95 8.98 23.84
N ASP A 31 15.92 9.09 24.74
CA ASP A 31 17.21 8.39 24.63
C ASP A 31 17.08 6.86 24.69
N ASP A 32 16.02 6.36 25.34
CA ASP A 32 15.72 4.95 25.54
C ASP A 32 14.77 4.36 24.48
N ILE A 33 14.30 5.12 23.48
CA ILE A 33 13.28 4.65 22.52
C ILE A 33 13.63 3.31 21.86
N LEU A 34 14.86 3.16 21.35
CA LEU A 34 15.31 1.93 20.68
C LEU A 34 15.52 0.78 21.67
N GLN A 35 15.90 1.09 22.91
CA GLN A 35 16.04 0.09 23.97
C GLN A 35 14.65 -0.43 24.38
N GLU A 36 13.68 0.46 24.51
CA GLU A 36 12.29 0.13 24.83
C GLU A 36 11.58 -0.63 23.70
N CYS A 37 11.91 -0.36 22.43
CA CYS A 37 11.49 -1.22 21.31
C CYS A 37 12.03 -2.64 21.47
N LYS A 38 13.33 -2.80 21.76
CA LYS A 38 13.94 -4.12 21.98
C LYS A 38 13.38 -4.85 23.20
N ALA A 39 12.99 -4.08 24.22
CA ALA A 39 12.36 -4.60 25.43
C ALA A 39 10.88 -4.99 25.26
N ASP A 40 10.29 -4.80 24.08
CA ASP A 40 8.87 -5.06 23.80
C ASP A 40 7.94 -4.35 24.80
N ASN A 41 8.25 -3.06 25.06
CA ASN A 41 7.49 -2.24 25.98
C ASN A 41 6.05 -2.07 25.49
N LYS A 42 5.10 -2.63 26.25
CA LYS A 42 3.68 -2.65 25.86
C LYS A 42 3.05 -1.26 25.74
N ALA A 43 3.46 -0.29 26.56
CA ALA A 43 2.95 1.08 26.44
C ALA A 43 3.47 1.76 25.17
N LEU A 44 4.74 1.52 24.82
CA LEU A 44 5.31 2.03 23.58
C LEU A 44 4.65 1.40 22.36
N VAL A 45 4.49 0.07 22.36
CA VAL A 45 3.79 -0.64 21.27
C VAL A 45 2.36 -0.12 21.11
N GLN A 46 1.61 0.07 22.20
CA GLN A 46 0.27 0.65 22.14
C GLN A 46 0.26 2.06 21.56
N PHE A 47 1.29 2.88 21.84
CA PHE A 47 1.42 4.21 21.27
C PHE A 47 1.75 4.17 19.77
N LEU A 48 2.78 3.40 19.38
CA LEU A 48 3.27 3.33 17.98
C LEU A 48 2.27 2.69 17.02
N THR A 49 1.35 1.86 17.53
CA THR A 49 0.33 1.16 16.72
C THR A 49 -0.95 1.97 16.52
N LYS A 50 -1.03 3.17 17.12
CA LYS A 50 -2.13 4.11 16.85
C LYS A 50 -2.09 4.53 15.38
N PRO A 51 -3.23 4.58 14.67
CA PRO A 51 -3.26 4.88 13.24
C PRO A 51 -2.55 6.18 12.86
N GLU A 52 -2.75 7.24 13.65
CA GLU A 52 -2.13 8.54 13.43
C GLU A 52 -0.61 8.52 13.63
N VAL A 53 -0.12 7.75 14.60
CA VAL A 53 1.32 7.61 14.89
C VAL A 53 1.98 6.78 13.81
N LEU A 54 1.36 5.67 13.39
CA LEU A 54 1.87 4.85 12.31
C LEU A 54 1.93 5.63 11.00
N ALA A 55 0.91 6.44 10.71
CA ALA A 55 0.90 7.31 9.54
C ALA A 55 2.04 8.34 9.57
N GLU A 56 2.29 8.96 10.73
CA GLU A 56 3.38 9.92 10.90
C GLU A 56 4.76 9.24 10.74
N LEU A 57 4.95 8.02 11.28
CA LEU A 57 6.18 7.24 11.07
C LEU A 57 6.46 6.96 9.59
N ILE A 58 5.44 6.55 8.82
CA ILE A 58 5.59 6.29 7.38
C ILE A 58 5.86 7.59 6.61
N THR A 59 5.21 8.68 7.00
CA THR A 59 5.45 10.02 6.45
C THR A 59 6.91 10.44 6.63
N LEU A 60 7.46 10.28 7.84
CA LEU A 60 8.85 10.64 8.15
C LEU A 60 9.89 9.89 7.30
N ILE A 61 9.61 8.66 6.86
CA ILE A 61 10.56 7.86 6.07
C ILE A 61 10.35 7.97 4.55
N THR A 62 9.25 8.57 4.09
CA THR A 62 8.89 8.66 2.66
C THR A 62 8.83 10.08 2.11
N GLU A 63 8.59 11.08 2.95
CA GLU A 63 8.46 12.47 2.52
C GLU A 63 9.72 13.26 2.86
N GLU A 64 10.15 14.12 1.92
CA GLU A 64 11.25 15.03 2.22
C GLU A 64 10.82 16.10 3.23
N PRO A 65 11.67 16.41 4.22
CA PRO A 65 11.39 17.47 5.16
C PRO A 65 11.17 18.81 4.46
N PRO A 66 10.24 19.65 4.93
CA PRO A 66 10.05 20.97 4.36
C PRO A 66 11.34 21.81 4.51
N LYS A 67 11.67 22.55 3.44
CA LYS A 67 12.95 23.28 3.26
C LYS A 67 13.23 24.37 4.30
N ASN A 68 12.25 24.69 5.14
CA ASN A 68 12.28 25.74 6.15
C ASN A 68 12.80 25.28 7.53
N VAL A 69 13.03 23.98 7.72
CA VAL A 69 13.55 23.42 8.97
C VAL A 69 14.95 22.85 8.75
N GLU A 70 15.79 22.84 9.79
CA GLU A 70 17.17 22.36 9.71
C GLU A 70 17.20 20.89 9.26
N LEU A 71 17.86 20.62 8.12
CA LEU A 71 17.90 19.29 7.49
C LEU A 71 18.46 18.22 8.45
N ALA A 72 19.50 18.56 9.21
CA ALA A 72 20.13 17.62 10.14
C ALA A 72 19.18 17.16 11.26
N SER A 73 18.30 18.03 11.74
CA SER A 73 17.35 17.68 12.80
C SER A 73 16.20 16.82 12.27
N GLN A 74 15.73 17.05 11.04
CA GLN A 74 14.60 16.30 10.49
C GLN A 74 14.99 14.92 9.98
N TYR A 75 16.16 14.79 9.31
CA TYR A 75 16.65 13.47 8.93
C TYR A 75 17.02 12.62 10.14
N ARG A 76 17.30 13.23 11.31
CA ARG A 76 17.41 12.49 12.57
C ARG A 76 16.09 11.81 12.93
N HIS A 77 14.96 12.52 12.88
CA HIS A 77 13.66 11.91 13.17
C HIS A 77 13.30 10.83 12.14
N ALA A 78 13.56 11.06 10.85
CA ALA A 78 13.39 10.04 9.81
C ALA A 78 14.23 8.77 10.08
N SER A 79 15.49 8.94 10.51
CA SER A 79 16.37 7.83 10.86
C SER A 79 15.83 7.02 12.04
N ILE A 80 15.43 7.70 13.12
CA ILE A 80 14.89 7.03 14.31
C ILE A 80 13.54 6.39 13.99
N ALA A 81 12.68 7.04 13.20
CA ALA A 81 11.42 6.48 12.75
C ALA A 81 11.63 5.19 11.94
N CYS A 82 12.60 5.18 11.02
CA CYS A 82 12.99 3.96 10.31
C CYS A 82 13.47 2.88 11.27
N GLU A 83 14.34 3.19 12.23
CA GLU A 83 14.84 2.21 13.21
C GLU A 83 13.73 1.66 14.13
N VAL A 84 12.73 2.49 14.46
CA VAL A 84 11.55 2.07 15.23
C VAL A 84 10.65 1.16 14.39
N LEU A 85 10.35 1.52 13.15
CA LEU A 85 9.54 0.71 12.23
C LEU A 85 10.22 -0.65 11.94
N THR A 86 11.53 -0.64 11.72
CA THR A 86 12.32 -1.83 11.43
C THR A 86 12.90 -2.49 12.67
N SER A 87 12.34 -2.19 13.84
CA SER A 87 12.68 -2.90 15.07
C SER A 87 12.02 -4.28 15.09
N ASP A 88 12.51 -5.19 15.93
CA ASP A 88 11.96 -6.54 16.11
C ASP A 88 10.54 -6.59 16.77
N LEU A 89 9.80 -5.48 16.71
CA LEU A 89 8.41 -5.36 17.15
C LEU A 89 7.47 -5.88 16.05
N SER A 90 7.23 -7.20 16.02
CA SER A 90 6.36 -7.84 15.02
C SER A 90 4.97 -7.22 14.90
N ILE A 91 4.45 -6.64 16.00
CA ILE A 91 3.14 -5.97 15.99
C ILE A 91 3.14 -4.76 15.04
N LEU A 92 4.25 -4.04 14.88
CA LEU A 92 4.31 -2.90 13.95
C LEU A 92 4.25 -3.37 12.50
N SER A 93 5.02 -4.40 12.14
CA SER A 93 5.01 -4.98 10.80
C SER A 93 3.64 -5.56 10.46
N ASP A 94 3.03 -6.29 11.41
CA ASP A 94 1.68 -6.85 11.27
C ASP A 94 0.64 -5.73 11.05
N ARG A 95 0.69 -4.66 11.84
CA ARG A 95 -0.23 -3.51 11.71
C ARG A 95 -0.04 -2.77 10.40
N LEU A 96 1.20 -2.52 9.99
CA LEU A 96 1.51 -1.90 8.70
C LEU A 96 1.01 -2.76 7.53
N SER A 97 1.26 -4.07 7.54
CA SER A 97 0.83 -4.99 6.48
C SER A 97 -0.70 -5.06 6.27
N LEU A 98 -1.48 -4.67 7.30
CA LEU A 98 -2.93 -4.65 7.27
C LEU A 98 -3.50 -3.26 6.94
N ASP A 99 -2.69 -2.21 7.07
CA ASP A 99 -3.10 -0.84 6.78
C ASP A 99 -2.85 -0.51 5.31
N THR A 100 -3.89 -0.69 4.50
CA THR A 100 -3.87 -0.37 3.06
C THR A 100 -3.50 1.09 2.78
N VAL A 101 -3.87 2.03 3.65
CA VAL A 101 -3.57 3.45 3.43
C VAL A 101 -2.07 3.70 3.61
N GLN A 102 -1.48 3.15 4.66
CA GLN A 102 -0.04 3.32 4.90
C GLN A 102 0.83 2.50 3.95
N MET A 103 0.40 1.30 3.56
CA MET A 103 1.07 0.52 2.52
C MET A 103 1.07 1.25 1.18
N ASN A 104 -0.04 1.93 0.83
CA ASN A 104 -0.07 2.79 -0.35
C ASN A 104 0.87 3.98 -0.22
N ARG A 105 0.87 4.69 0.91
CA ARG A 105 1.82 5.79 1.17
C ARG A 105 3.27 5.34 1.03
N LEU A 106 3.62 4.16 1.57
CA LEU A 106 4.95 3.57 1.44
C LEU A 106 5.31 3.35 -0.04
N CYS A 107 4.39 2.75 -0.82
CA CYS A 107 4.61 2.48 -2.23
C CYS A 107 4.60 3.75 -3.10
N ASP A 108 3.89 4.80 -2.71
CA ASP A 108 3.86 6.07 -3.45
C ASP A 108 5.21 6.81 -3.41
N PHE A 109 6.11 6.44 -2.50
CA PHE A 109 7.49 6.94 -2.48
C PHE A 109 8.22 6.73 -3.80
N ILE A 110 8.06 5.57 -4.44
CA ILE A 110 8.71 5.26 -5.72
C ILE A 110 7.98 5.86 -6.93
N ASN A 111 6.85 6.55 -6.73
CA ASN A 111 6.16 7.25 -7.81
C ASN A 111 6.78 8.63 -8.12
N GLN A 112 7.76 9.06 -7.31
CA GLN A 112 8.46 10.33 -7.48
C GLN A 112 9.34 10.34 -8.75
N GLU A 113 9.67 11.52 -9.26
CA GLU A 113 10.64 11.63 -10.36
C GLU A 113 12.06 11.28 -9.88
N PRO A 114 12.83 10.45 -10.62
CA PRO A 114 14.24 10.23 -10.36
C PRO A 114 15.03 11.55 -10.38
N PRO A 115 16.08 11.67 -9.56
CA PRO A 115 16.53 10.68 -8.58
C PRO A 115 15.75 10.74 -7.25
N LEU A 116 15.58 9.58 -6.61
CA LEU A 116 15.09 9.55 -5.22
C LEU A 116 16.18 10.07 -4.28
N ASN A 117 15.74 10.61 -3.14
CA ASN A 117 16.63 10.89 -2.03
C ASN A 117 17.29 9.57 -1.54
N PRO A 118 18.63 9.42 -1.62
CA PRO A 118 19.28 8.15 -1.30
C PRO A 118 19.05 7.69 0.15
N LEU A 119 18.88 8.63 1.09
CA LEU A 119 18.63 8.31 2.48
C LEU A 119 17.21 7.76 2.68
N LEU A 120 16.19 8.46 2.16
CA LEU A 120 14.80 7.97 2.23
C LEU A 120 14.62 6.67 1.45
N ALA A 121 15.31 6.51 0.31
CA ALA A 121 15.31 5.25 -0.43
C ALA A 121 15.88 4.08 0.40
N SER A 122 16.88 4.34 1.25
CA SER A 122 17.38 3.34 2.19
C SER A 122 16.37 2.98 3.27
N TYR A 123 15.57 3.94 3.76
CA TYR A 123 14.51 3.67 4.73
C TYR A 123 13.34 2.93 4.11
N PHE A 124 12.94 3.28 2.89
CA PHE A 124 11.98 2.54 2.09
C PHE A 124 12.43 1.09 1.91
N SER A 125 13.66 0.84 1.42
CA SER A 125 14.16 -0.53 1.22
C SER A 125 14.13 -1.33 2.52
N LYS A 126 14.67 -0.77 3.62
CA LYS A 126 14.65 -1.44 4.92
C LYS A 126 13.25 -1.75 5.43
N THR A 127 12.28 -0.88 5.16
CA THR A 127 10.87 -1.08 5.58
C THR A 127 10.21 -2.19 4.75
N VAL A 128 10.46 -2.23 3.44
CA VAL A 128 10.01 -3.32 2.56
C VAL A 128 10.66 -4.65 2.96
N GLU A 129 11.96 -4.65 3.25
CA GLU A 129 12.69 -5.83 3.76
C GLU A 129 12.08 -6.31 5.07
N MET A 130 11.86 -5.42 6.04
CA MET A 130 11.23 -5.78 7.31
C MET A 130 9.83 -6.40 7.14
N LEU A 131 9.01 -5.91 6.21
CA LEU A 131 7.67 -6.45 5.94
C LEU A 131 7.70 -7.88 5.39
N LEU A 132 8.79 -8.25 4.73
CA LEU A 132 8.99 -9.53 4.09
C LEU A 132 9.94 -10.45 4.86
N GLU A 133 10.58 -9.96 5.91
CA GLU A 133 11.50 -10.72 6.74
C GLU A 133 10.75 -11.55 7.78
N ARG A 134 11.17 -12.81 7.95
CA ARG A 134 10.65 -13.63 9.04
C ARG A 134 11.23 -13.18 10.36
N SER A 135 10.38 -12.69 11.27
CA SER A 135 10.83 -12.40 12.64
C SER A 135 11.27 -13.70 13.34
N PRO A 136 12.37 -13.70 14.13
CA PRO A 136 12.85 -14.89 14.84
C PRO A 136 11.83 -15.52 15.79
N LYS A 137 10.91 -14.70 16.32
CA LYS A 137 9.84 -15.11 17.24
C LYS A 137 8.57 -15.57 16.51
N GLN A 138 8.49 -15.36 15.21
CA GLN A 138 7.28 -15.60 14.41
C GLN A 138 7.21 -17.06 13.97
N ASP A 139 6.00 -17.62 14.10
CA ASP A 139 5.69 -18.94 13.57
C ASP A 139 5.79 -18.96 12.04
N TRP A 140 6.29 -20.07 11.48
CA TRP A 140 6.51 -20.22 10.05
C TRP A 140 5.23 -20.02 9.24
N TYR A 141 4.08 -20.55 9.68
CA TYR A 141 2.81 -20.41 8.97
C TYR A 141 2.31 -18.96 8.99
N LEU A 142 2.45 -18.27 10.12
CA LEU A 142 2.10 -16.85 10.22
C LEU A 142 2.98 -15.99 9.31
N TYR A 143 4.29 -16.27 9.27
CA TYR A 143 5.20 -15.62 8.33
C TYR A 143 4.76 -15.81 6.87
N HIS A 144 4.34 -17.01 6.49
CA HIS A 144 3.88 -17.29 5.13
C HIS A 144 2.65 -16.47 4.75
N ILE A 145 1.68 -16.38 5.66
CA ILE A 145 0.47 -15.58 5.43
C ILE A 145 0.82 -14.10 5.28
N VAL A 146 1.68 -13.56 6.16
CA VAL A 146 2.04 -12.13 6.12
C VAL A 146 2.87 -11.81 4.88
N CYS A 147 3.88 -12.62 4.55
CA CYS A 147 4.71 -12.43 3.37
C CYS A 147 3.90 -12.50 2.08
N LEU A 148 3.01 -13.50 1.93
CA LEU A 148 2.11 -13.58 0.77
C LEU A 148 1.21 -12.35 0.68
N ARG A 149 0.62 -11.89 1.79
CA ARG A 149 -0.21 -10.69 1.80
C ARG A 149 0.55 -9.45 1.31
N VAL A 150 1.79 -9.26 1.78
CA VAL A 150 2.62 -8.12 1.39
C VAL A 150 2.99 -8.22 -0.10
N LEU A 151 3.39 -9.40 -0.58
CA LEU A 151 3.67 -9.62 -1.99
C LEU A 151 2.42 -9.40 -2.87
N ASP A 152 1.27 -9.93 -2.48
CA ASP A 152 -0.01 -9.73 -3.17
C ASP A 152 -0.39 -8.25 -3.22
N PHE A 153 -0.12 -7.50 -2.15
CA PHE A 153 -0.30 -6.06 -2.14
C PHE A 153 0.57 -5.37 -3.21
N PHE A 154 1.88 -5.66 -3.23
CA PHE A 154 2.78 -5.08 -4.25
C PHE A 154 2.38 -5.50 -5.67
N LYS A 155 1.98 -6.76 -5.88
CA LYS A 155 1.51 -7.26 -7.18
C LYS A 155 0.19 -6.62 -7.61
N SER A 156 -0.70 -6.29 -6.68
CA SER A 156 -1.96 -5.61 -6.98
C SER A 156 -1.73 -4.18 -7.50
N ARG A 157 -0.60 -3.58 -7.15
CA ARG A 157 -0.14 -2.29 -7.65
C ARG A 157 0.64 -2.44 -8.96
N ARG A 158 -0.08 -2.30 -10.07
CA ARG A 158 0.50 -2.37 -11.44
C ARG A 158 1.62 -1.35 -11.68
N ASP A 159 1.65 -0.26 -10.92
CA ASP A 159 2.65 0.78 -10.99
C ASP A 159 3.92 0.49 -10.17
N PHE A 160 3.83 -0.39 -9.17
CA PHE A 160 4.91 -0.62 -8.21
C PHE A 160 6.19 -1.11 -8.88
N LEU A 161 6.13 -2.22 -9.63
CA LEU A 161 7.32 -2.82 -10.23
C LEU A 161 7.95 -1.95 -11.34
N PRO A 162 7.18 -1.34 -12.27
CA PRO A 162 7.73 -0.37 -13.22
C PRO A 162 8.40 0.84 -12.56
N ASN A 163 7.80 1.40 -11.51
CA ASN A 163 8.36 2.55 -10.80
C ASN A 163 9.61 2.16 -10.01
N LEU A 164 9.63 0.99 -9.37
CA LEU A 164 10.81 0.46 -8.70
C LEU A 164 11.97 0.27 -9.69
N LEU A 165 11.68 -0.27 -10.87
CA LEU A 165 12.64 -0.41 -11.97
C LEU A 165 13.23 0.93 -12.42
N ARG A 166 12.39 1.97 -12.52
CA ARG A 166 12.83 3.33 -12.92
C ARG A 166 13.88 3.91 -11.97
N HIS A 167 13.90 3.46 -10.72
CA HIS A 167 14.84 3.89 -9.70
C HIS A 167 16.01 2.93 -9.45
N LEU A 168 16.20 1.92 -10.31
CA LEU A 168 17.22 0.87 -10.13
C LEU A 168 18.66 1.41 -9.98
N ALA A 169 18.97 2.59 -10.52
CA ALA A 169 20.26 3.24 -10.34
C ALA A 169 20.54 3.67 -8.88
N THR A 170 19.51 3.78 -8.03
CA THR A 170 19.64 4.06 -6.60
C THR A 170 20.00 2.77 -5.87
N SER A 171 21.17 2.70 -5.22
CA SER A 171 21.67 1.47 -4.60
C SER A 171 20.67 0.77 -3.69
N ALA A 172 19.95 1.53 -2.86
CA ALA A 172 18.94 0.98 -1.95
C ALA A 172 17.79 0.28 -2.71
N ILE A 173 17.36 0.81 -3.85
CA ILE A 173 16.32 0.20 -4.68
C ILE A 173 16.82 -1.08 -5.34
N ALA A 174 18.08 -1.10 -5.80
CA ALA A 174 18.70 -2.32 -6.30
C ALA A 174 18.80 -3.42 -5.21
N ASP A 175 19.08 -3.03 -3.96
CA ASP A 175 19.05 -3.96 -2.83
C ASP A 175 17.64 -4.51 -2.55
N THR A 176 16.57 -3.72 -2.77
CA THR A 176 15.19 -4.22 -2.70
C THR A 176 14.93 -5.36 -3.71
N PHE A 177 15.35 -5.20 -4.98
CA PHE A 177 15.23 -6.28 -5.98
C PHE A 177 16.01 -7.53 -5.58
N LYS A 178 17.23 -7.31 -5.10
CA LYS A 178 18.12 -8.37 -4.62
C LYS A 178 17.50 -9.10 -3.41
N TYR A 179 16.72 -8.41 -2.58
CA TYR A 179 15.97 -9.01 -1.50
C TYR A 179 14.81 -9.88 -2.02
N PHE A 180 13.99 -9.39 -2.95
CA PHE A 180 12.92 -10.19 -3.57
C PHE A 180 13.43 -11.50 -4.17
N ILE A 181 14.58 -11.46 -4.86
CA ILE A 181 15.20 -12.65 -5.47
C ILE A 181 15.72 -13.63 -4.40
N ARG A 182 16.07 -13.15 -3.20
CA ARG A 182 16.58 -13.96 -2.09
C ARG A 182 15.52 -14.53 -1.15
N LEU A 183 14.25 -14.19 -1.35
CA LEU A 183 13.18 -14.81 -0.57
C LEU A 183 13.22 -16.33 -0.71
N ASP A 184 12.69 -17.04 0.30
CA ASP A 184 12.65 -18.50 0.33
C ASP A 184 12.02 -19.07 -0.95
N ASP A 185 12.41 -20.30 -1.34
CA ASP A 185 12.05 -20.94 -2.62
C ASP A 185 10.56 -20.85 -2.97
N LEU A 186 9.68 -20.92 -1.96
CA LEU A 186 8.24 -20.80 -2.14
C LEU A 186 7.82 -19.42 -2.70
N PHE A 187 8.37 -18.33 -2.16
CA PHE A 187 8.07 -16.97 -2.61
C PHE A 187 8.88 -16.60 -3.85
N ASN A 188 10.10 -17.14 -3.98
CA ASN A 188 10.96 -16.90 -5.13
C ASN A 188 10.22 -17.22 -6.43
N LYS A 189 9.51 -18.34 -6.50
CA LYS A 189 8.69 -18.66 -7.69
C LYS A 189 7.66 -17.58 -8.02
N ILE A 190 6.93 -17.09 -7.02
CA ILE A 190 5.89 -16.05 -7.16
C ILE A 190 6.51 -14.73 -7.65
N VAL A 191 7.67 -14.38 -7.11
CA VAL A 191 8.44 -13.20 -7.52
C VAL A 191 8.93 -13.35 -8.95
N MET A 192 9.53 -14.48 -9.31
CA MET A 192 10.09 -14.70 -10.66
C MET A 192 9.01 -14.67 -11.73
N GLU A 193 7.84 -15.27 -11.48
CA GLU A 193 6.67 -15.18 -12.36
C GLU A 193 6.21 -13.71 -12.52
N TRP A 194 6.15 -12.95 -11.43
CA TRP A 194 5.76 -11.54 -11.47
C TRP A 194 6.76 -10.65 -12.22
N LEU A 195 8.07 -10.91 -12.08
CA LEU A 195 9.12 -10.22 -12.82
C LEU A 195 9.06 -10.54 -14.33
N GLU A 196 8.76 -11.80 -14.69
CA GLU A 196 8.58 -12.22 -16.08
C GLU A 196 7.36 -11.54 -16.72
N GLU A 197 6.23 -11.48 -16.02
CA GLU A 197 5.01 -10.77 -16.49
C GLU A 197 5.28 -9.30 -16.85
N HIS A 198 6.24 -8.66 -16.19
CA HIS A 198 6.61 -7.26 -16.41
C HIS A 198 7.83 -7.09 -17.33
N GLN A 199 8.28 -8.16 -18.00
CA GLN A 199 9.44 -8.13 -18.90
C GLN A 199 10.67 -7.52 -18.21
N PHE A 200 10.93 -7.94 -16.96
CA PHE A 200 11.98 -7.37 -16.12
C PHE A 200 13.36 -7.47 -16.77
N LEU A 201 13.67 -8.60 -17.42
CA LEU A 201 14.97 -8.80 -18.05
C LEU A 201 15.16 -7.86 -19.24
N GLU A 202 14.15 -7.72 -20.09
CA GLU A 202 14.15 -6.80 -21.23
C GLU A 202 14.29 -5.35 -20.76
N SER A 203 13.53 -4.97 -19.74
CA SER A 203 13.61 -3.65 -19.09
C SER A 203 15.02 -3.39 -18.55
N LEU A 204 15.63 -4.37 -17.88
CA LEU A 204 16.99 -4.27 -17.35
C LEU A 204 18.02 -4.08 -18.47
N ILE A 205 17.92 -4.85 -19.56
CA ILE A 205 18.79 -4.70 -20.72
C ILE A 205 18.66 -3.30 -21.30
N GLN A 206 17.44 -2.79 -21.47
CA GLN A 206 17.20 -1.45 -21.96
C GLN A 206 17.77 -0.37 -21.02
N ILE A 207 17.68 -0.54 -19.70
CA ILE A 207 18.28 0.37 -18.72
C ILE A 207 19.80 0.40 -18.89
N ILE A 208 20.45 -0.76 -18.97
CA ILE A 208 21.90 -0.87 -19.16
C ILE A 208 22.34 -0.28 -20.51
N CYS A 209 21.54 -0.46 -21.56
CA CYS A 209 21.80 0.09 -22.89
C CYS A 209 21.42 1.57 -23.04
N GLY A 210 20.80 2.20 -22.04
CA GLY A 210 20.34 3.59 -22.10
C GLY A 210 19.16 3.82 -23.04
N THR A 211 18.40 2.77 -23.38
CA THR A 211 17.23 2.80 -24.28
C THR A 211 15.91 2.59 -23.56
N TYR A 212 15.91 2.57 -22.23
CA TYR A 212 14.72 2.34 -21.42
C TYR A 212 13.71 3.48 -21.57
N VAL A 213 12.50 3.13 -22.01
CA VAL A 213 11.34 4.01 -22.04
C VAL A 213 10.35 3.45 -21.03
N PRO A 214 10.00 4.18 -19.96
CA PRO A 214 8.96 3.75 -19.04
C PRO A 214 7.66 3.51 -19.81
N GLU A 215 7.13 2.28 -19.77
CA GLU A 215 5.83 1.97 -20.39
C GLU A 215 4.76 2.80 -19.68
N PRO A 216 3.94 3.60 -20.40
CA PRO A 216 2.83 4.30 -19.77
C PRO A 216 1.84 3.27 -19.20
N LEU A 217 1.49 3.43 -17.92
CA LEU A 217 0.52 2.56 -17.25
C LEU A 217 -0.76 2.52 -18.07
N ARG A 218 -1.06 1.36 -18.69
CA ARG A 218 -2.31 1.21 -19.43
C ARG A 218 -3.47 1.38 -18.45
N PRO A 219 -4.45 2.26 -18.72
CA PRO A 219 -5.63 2.36 -17.88
C PRO A 219 -6.30 0.99 -17.79
N ALA A 220 -6.80 0.65 -16.60
CA ALA A 220 -7.50 -0.60 -16.38
C ALA A 220 -8.64 -0.72 -17.39
N ALA A 221 -8.57 -1.73 -18.27
CA ALA A 221 -9.66 -2.04 -19.19
C ALA A 221 -10.91 -2.37 -18.35
N GLY A 222 -11.84 -1.41 -18.26
CA GLY A 222 -13.13 -1.62 -17.58
C GLY A 222 -13.77 -0.41 -16.89
N ALA A 223 -13.13 0.76 -16.78
CA ALA A 223 -13.72 1.89 -16.05
C ALA A 223 -14.57 2.85 -16.91
N ASP A 224 -14.37 2.92 -18.23
CA ASP A 224 -15.05 3.90 -19.10
C ASP A 224 -16.01 3.23 -20.08
N ALA A 225 -17.04 2.58 -19.54
CA ALA A 225 -18.20 2.20 -20.33
C ALA A 225 -19.47 2.48 -19.53
N HIS A 226 -19.69 3.72 -19.14
CA HIS A 226 -21.02 4.33 -19.14
C HIS A 226 -20.90 5.85 -19.00
N ASN A 227 -21.67 6.53 -19.86
CA ASN A 227 -22.03 7.94 -19.80
C ASN A 227 -21.15 8.91 -20.60
N ASP A 228 -21.33 8.89 -21.92
CA ASP A 228 -21.35 10.13 -22.70
C ASP A 228 -22.21 9.93 -23.96
N SER A 229 -23.47 10.38 -23.88
CA SER A 229 -24.24 10.73 -25.07
C SER A 229 -25.33 11.75 -24.71
N ALA A 230 -25.29 12.87 -25.43
CA ALA A 230 -26.32 13.90 -25.61
C ALA A 230 -26.51 14.89 -24.43
N ASP A 231 -26.47 16.21 -24.59
CA ASP A 231 -26.35 17.10 -25.75
C ASP A 231 -25.96 18.49 -25.22
N THR A 232 -25.01 19.17 -25.86
CA THR A 232 -24.88 20.63 -25.77
C THR A 232 -24.74 21.16 -27.19
N GLU A 233 -25.40 22.29 -27.44
CA GLU A 233 -25.37 23.10 -28.66
C GLU A 233 -26.41 22.78 -29.73
N HIS A 234 -27.54 23.49 -29.67
CA HIS A 234 -27.89 24.45 -30.72
C HIS A 234 -28.91 25.47 -30.19
N THR A 235 -28.38 26.60 -29.72
CA THR A 235 -29.14 27.85 -29.61
C THR A 235 -28.86 28.63 -30.88
N GLU A 236 -29.82 28.73 -31.79
CA GLU A 236 -30.03 29.84 -32.74
C GLU A 236 -31.03 29.42 -33.82
N LYS A 237 -32.28 29.87 -33.66
CA LYS A 237 -33.22 30.34 -34.70
C LYS A 237 -34.66 30.21 -34.19
N ALA A 238 -35.00 31.10 -33.26
CA ALA A 238 -36.36 31.61 -33.19
C ALA A 238 -36.48 32.71 -34.24
N GLU A 239 -37.24 32.46 -35.31
CA GLU A 239 -38.12 33.40 -36.00
C GLU A 239 -38.46 32.86 -37.40
N ARG A 240 -39.76 32.92 -37.74
CA ARG A 240 -40.43 32.45 -38.97
C ARG A 240 -40.70 30.94 -38.91
N GLU A 241 -41.93 30.42 -38.89
CA GLU A 241 -43.17 30.90 -39.51
C GLU A 241 -44.38 30.49 -38.67
N LEU A 242 -45.35 31.41 -38.61
CA LEU A 242 -46.74 31.14 -38.25
C LEU A 242 -47.47 30.54 -39.45
N SER A 243 -48.59 29.85 -39.18
CA SER A 243 -49.58 29.24 -40.09
C SER A 243 -49.21 27.81 -40.51
N GLU A 244 -50.03 26.77 -40.38
CA GLU A 244 -51.49 26.62 -40.34
C GLU A 244 -51.90 25.42 -39.45
N LYS A 245 -53.08 25.51 -38.81
CA LYS A 245 -53.94 24.35 -38.43
C LYS A 245 -54.96 24.15 -39.57
N PRO A 246 -55.84 23.11 -39.62
CA PRO A 246 -56.09 21.96 -38.73
C PRO A 246 -56.14 20.63 -39.55
N ASP A 247 -56.39 19.44 -39.00
CA ASP A 247 -57.72 18.81 -38.89
C ASP A 247 -57.51 17.37 -38.35
N LEU A 248 -58.10 17.01 -37.20
CA LEU A 248 -59.37 16.29 -37.01
C LEU A 248 -59.22 14.76 -36.88
N ASN A 249 -59.82 14.28 -35.78
CA ASN A 249 -60.39 12.95 -35.55
C ASN A 249 -59.41 11.76 -35.43
N HIS A 250 -59.61 10.77 -34.56
CA HIS A 250 -60.81 10.33 -33.86
C HIS A 250 -60.40 9.48 -32.63
N LYS A 251 -61.16 9.64 -31.53
CA LYS A 251 -61.79 8.62 -30.65
C LYS A 251 -60.95 7.46 -30.09
N GLU A 252 -60.87 7.39 -28.75
CA GLU A 252 -61.66 6.49 -27.84
C GLU A 252 -61.18 5.04 -27.95
N ASP A 253 -61.13 4.19 -26.94
CA ASP A 253 -61.35 4.16 -25.48
C ASP A 253 -60.90 2.74 -25.10
N GLY A 254 -60.53 2.46 -23.86
CA GLY A 254 -60.39 1.06 -23.45
C GLY A 254 -59.54 0.79 -22.22
N ASP A 255 -60.08 1.20 -21.08
CA ASP A 255 -59.69 0.78 -19.73
C ASP A 255 -59.86 -0.74 -19.54
N ALA A 256 -58.93 -1.39 -18.82
CA ALA A 256 -59.24 -2.35 -17.74
C ALA A 256 -57.98 -3.09 -17.26
N LYS A 257 -57.75 -2.94 -15.96
CA LYS A 257 -56.85 -3.71 -15.08
C LYS A 257 -57.28 -5.17 -14.94
N GLU A 258 -56.33 -6.07 -14.64
CA GLU A 258 -56.49 -7.02 -13.53
C GLU A 258 -55.15 -7.62 -13.07
N GLU A 259 -55.08 -7.87 -11.76
CA GLU A 259 -53.96 -8.33 -10.94
C GLU A 259 -53.80 -9.88 -10.98
N ASP A 260 -52.61 -10.40 -10.64
CA ASP A 260 -52.34 -11.15 -9.38
C ASP A 260 -51.23 -12.24 -9.50
N LYS A 261 -50.15 -12.03 -8.71
CA LYS A 261 -49.36 -12.96 -7.85
C LYS A 261 -48.53 -14.18 -8.36
N PRO A 262 -47.59 -14.72 -7.51
CA PRO A 262 -46.23 -15.09 -7.90
C PRO A 262 -45.89 -16.58 -7.68
N SER A 263 -44.70 -17.03 -8.10
CA SER A 263 -44.18 -18.37 -7.76
C SER A 263 -42.72 -18.36 -7.29
N THR A 264 -42.51 -18.97 -6.14
CA THR A 264 -41.27 -19.37 -5.46
C THR A 264 -40.54 -20.52 -6.16
N ALA A 265 -39.20 -20.55 -6.10
CA ALA A 265 -38.40 -21.77 -6.28
C ALA A 265 -37.07 -21.68 -5.50
N GLU A 266 -36.64 -22.83 -4.99
CA GLU A 266 -35.77 -23.08 -3.83
C GLU A 266 -34.27 -23.20 -4.12
N ASP A 267 -33.51 -23.14 -3.01
CA ASP A 267 -32.08 -23.41 -2.82
C ASP A 267 -31.58 -24.77 -3.36
N VAL A 268 -30.37 -24.77 -3.96
CA VAL A 268 -29.55 -25.98 -4.15
C VAL A 268 -28.09 -25.68 -3.73
N VAL A 269 -27.65 -26.32 -2.65
CA VAL A 269 -26.25 -26.36 -2.20
C VAL A 269 -25.64 -27.71 -2.62
N PRO A 270 -24.45 -27.77 -3.24
CA PRO A 270 -23.79 -29.04 -3.50
C PRO A 270 -22.96 -29.50 -2.28
N ARG A 271 -23.14 -30.77 -1.90
CA ARG A 271 -22.28 -31.52 -0.97
C ARG A 271 -20.93 -31.79 -1.64
N VAL A 272 -19.84 -31.60 -0.91
CA VAL A 272 -18.48 -31.99 -1.32
C VAL A 272 -18.11 -33.28 -0.59
N ASP A 273 -17.60 -34.25 -1.35
CA ASP A 273 -17.34 -35.63 -0.98
C ASP A 273 -16.23 -35.79 0.08
N ASP A 274 -16.53 -36.55 1.14
CA ASP A 274 -15.65 -36.83 2.29
C ASP A 274 -14.36 -37.60 1.92
N GLU A 275 -14.25 -38.16 0.71
CA GLU A 275 -13.05 -38.89 0.25
C GLU A 275 -11.85 -37.97 -0.02
N VAL A 276 -12.07 -36.71 -0.41
CA VAL A 276 -10.97 -35.77 -0.72
C VAL A 276 -10.28 -35.26 0.55
N VAL A 277 -11.02 -35.19 1.65
CA VAL A 277 -10.51 -34.71 2.95
C VAL A 277 -9.61 -35.76 3.61
N GLU A 278 -9.90 -37.05 3.43
CA GLU A 278 -9.11 -38.11 4.04
C GLU A 278 -7.75 -38.30 3.36
N GLU A 279 -7.65 -38.05 2.05
CA GLU A 279 -6.38 -38.12 1.32
C GLU A 279 -5.45 -36.94 1.65
N ALA A 280 -6.00 -35.74 1.91
CA ALA A 280 -5.24 -34.61 2.41
C ALA A 280 -4.67 -34.87 3.82
N ALA A 281 -5.43 -35.53 4.69
CA ALA A 281 -4.99 -35.87 6.04
C ALA A 281 -3.86 -36.92 6.10
N ARG A 282 -3.78 -37.82 5.11
CA ARG A 282 -2.65 -38.80 5.02
C ARG A 282 -1.35 -38.15 4.58
N ARG A 283 -1.39 -37.14 3.71
CA ARG A 283 -0.18 -36.45 3.23
C ARG A 283 0.49 -35.59 4.31
N MET A 284 -0.27 -35.07 5.27
CA MET A 284 0.28 -34.26 6.37
C MET A 284 0.92 -35.06 7.51
N ARG A 285 0.79 -36.39 7.55
CA ARG A 285 1.42 -37.24 8.60
C ARG A 285 2.75 -37.87 8.17
N ALA A 286 3.21 -37.61 6.95
CA ALA A 286 4.42 -38.20 6.37
C ALA A 286 5.61 -37.22 6.26
N VAL A 287 5.53 -36.07 6.91
CA VAL A 287 6.62 -35.09 7.06
C VAL A 287 6.69 -34.70 8.53
#